data_AF-A0A945D3G4-F1
#
_entry.id   AF-A0A945D3G4-F1
#
_cell.length_a   1.000
_cell.length_b   1.000
_cell.length_c   1.000
_cell.angle_alpha   90.00
_cell.angle_beta   90.00
_cell.angle_gamma   90.00
#
_symmetry.space_group_name_H-M   'P 1'
#
loop_
_entity.id
_entity.type
_entity.pdbx_description
1 polymer ?
#
loop_
_entity_poly.entity_id
_entity_poly.type
_entity_poly.pdbx_seq_one_letter_code
_entity_poly.pdbx_strand_id
1 'polypeptide(L)'
;MFSTFGSTSLNFPQYKQELFISGLSFVRLLMVTALFAVALLITNPVIAETLPGEITEAQAERLSDPLKTFICADKYSVPEWCEKYRKAKFSNSIADWIKARDEARKALEAKKAAEAKAAQEAAVALAKRQALEAAQAAAIASNDPVALARAAKAQAAQKAEEEAEKISKAWSEFMVGTDVANLTMDQIMVVRNFASSASLPEANEILGFAYSSGSKALPANLAEAYRQYGQAYLKGLKRVKPNLDRIWRNIPREQQLALASEFK
;
A
#
# COMPACT_ATOMS: atom_id res chain seq x y z
N MET A 1 65.04 23.20 37.12
CA MET A 1 64.78 24.59 36.73
C MET A 1 63.29 24.75 36.50
N PHE A 2 62.72 25.82 37.06
CA PHE A 2 61.36 26.38 37.03
C PHE A 2 60.49 26.04 35.80
N SER A 3 59.15 25.98 35.83
CA SER A 3 58.22 26.77 36.65
C SER A 3 56.85 26.09 36.78
N THR A 4 56.28 26.20 37.98
CA THR A 4 54.85 26.13 38.27
C THR A 4 54.09 27.32 37.67
N PHE A 5 52.86 27.11 37.21
CA PHE A 5 51.77 28.09 37.22
C PHE A 5 50.47 27.34 37.57
N GLY A 6 49.77 27.85 38.58
CA GLY A 6 48.50 27.33 39.04
C GLY A 6 47.30 28.16 38.57
N SER A 7 46.18 27.88 39.24
CA SER A 7 44.84 28.50 39.12
C SER A 7 44.03 27.88 37.97
N THR A 8 42.76 27.49 38.13
CA THR A 8 41.75 27.91 39.10
C THR A 8 40.61 26.89 39.07
N SER A 9 40.11 26.51 40.24
CA SER A 9 38.87 25.77 40.40
C SER A 9 37.69 26.61 39.90
N LEU A 10 37.02 26.17 38.83
CA LEU A 10 35.69 26.67 38.47
C LEU A 10 34.65 25.65 38.91
N ASN A 11 34.12 25.96 40.09
CA ASN A 11 32.95 25.35 40.70
C ASN A 11 31.74 25.73 39.82
N PHE A 12 31.23 24.80 39.01
CA PHE A 12 29.99 24.98 38.27
C PHE A 12 28.81 24.48 39.11
N PRO A 13 27.76 25.30 39.32
CA PRO A 13 26.66 24.97 40.22
C PRO A 13 25.78 23.84 39.65
N GLN A 14 25.66 22.76 40.43
CA GLN A 14 24.68 21.67 40.29
C GLN A 14 23.24 22.12 40.57
N TYR A 15 22.73 23.08 39.82
CA TYR A 15 21.33 23.50 39.94
C TYR A 15 20.80 23.93 38.58
N LYS A 16 20.47 22.97 37.70
CA LYS A 16 19.57 23.20 36.54
C LYS A 16 19.21 21.97 35.68
N GLN A 17 19.30 20.74 36.21
CA GLN A 17 18.97 19.54 35.42
C GLN A 17 17.69 18.78 35.85
N GLU A 18 17.05 19.19 36.95
CA GLU A 18 15.88 18.51 37.51
C GLU A 18 14.51 19.07 37.03
N LEU A 19 14.49 20.26 36.40
CA LEU A 19 13.24 20.95 36.05
C LEU A 19 12.73 20.73 34.61
N PHE A 20 13.54 20.13 33.74
CA PHE A 20 13.13 19.90 32.34
C PHE A 20 12.44 18.55 32.10
N ILE A 21 12.63 17.57 32.99
CA ILE A 21 12.10 16.21 32.83
C ILE A 21 10.64 16.11 33.31
N SER A 22 10.23 16.96 34.26
CA SER A 22 8.86 17.00 34.78
C SER A 22 7.89 17.80 33.88
N GLY A 23 8.37 18.80 33.14
CA GLY A 23 7.53 19.63 32.26
C GLY A 23 7.05 18.92 30.99
N LEU A 24 7.90 18.11 30.35
CA LEU A 24 7.53 17.40 29.11
C LEU A 24 6.52 16.26 29.34
N SER A 25 6.52 15.64 30.53
CA SER A 25 5.55 14.61 30.89
C SER A 25 4.16 15.19 31.15
N PHE A 26 4.06 16.38 31.74
CA PHE A 26 2.77 17.05 31.96
C PHE A 26 2.13 17.56 30.66
N VAL A 27 2.92 18.09 29.72
CA VAL A 27 2.39 18.56 28.42
C VAL A 27 1.89 17.40 27.56
N ARG A 28 2.58 16.25 27.59
CA ARG A 28 2.08 15.03 26.92
C ARG A 28 0.81 14.48 27.57
N LEU A 29 0.72 14.49 28.90
CA LEU A 29 -0.49 14.04 29.60
C LEU A 29 -1.69 14.95 29.31
N LEU A 30 -1.49 16.28 29.32
CA LEU A 30 -2.53 17.26 29.02
C LEU A 30 -2.99 17.22 27.55
N MET A 31 -2.08 17.02 26.59
CA MET A 31 -2.48 16.85 25.18
C MET A 31 -3.24 15.55 24.93
N VAL A 32 -2.89 14.44 25.59
CA VAL A 32 -3.60 13.17 25.44
C VAL A 32 -5.00 13.25 26.07
N THR A 33 -5.17 13.94 27.21
CA THR A 33 -6.50 14.17 27.80
C THR A 33 -7.35 15.16 27.00
N ALA A 34 -6.75 16.18 26.38
CA ALA A 34 -7.48 17.14 25.53
C ALA A 34 -7.98 16.49 24.22
N LEU A 35 -7.18 15.59 23.62
CA LEU A 35 -7.60 14.82 22.44
C LEU A 35 -8.68 13.78 22.77
N PHE A 36 -8.64 13.16 23.95
CA PHE A 36 -9.71 12.25 24.39
C PHE A 36 -11.01 12.97 24.76
N ALA A 37 -10.95 14.19 25.31
CA ALA A 37 -12.14 14.98 25.62
C ALA A 37 -12.84 15.53 24.35
N VAL A 38 -12.08 15.84 23.29
CA VAL A 38 -12.66 16.28 22.00
C VAL A 38 -13.26 15.11 21.21
N ALA A 39 -12.76 13.88 21.41
CA ALA A 39 -13.33 12.69 20.77
C ALA A 39 -14.66 12.20 21.38
N LEU A 40 -15.03 12.67 22.58
CA LEU A 40 -16.21 12.21 23.32
C LEU A 40 -17.43 13.16 23.26
N LEU A 41 -17.35 14.30 22.58
CA LEU A 41 -18.37 15.35 22.67
C LEU A 41 -18.98 15.82 21.33
N ILE A 42 -19.06 14.95 20.32
CA ILE A 42 -19.98 15.17 19.19
C ILE A 42 -20.76 13.90 18.86
N THR A 43 -21.38 13.27 19.84
CA THR A 43 -22.62 12.54 19.57
C THR A 43 -23.75 13.54 19.76
N ASN A 44 -24.16 14.20 18.68
CA ASN A 44 -25.44 14.92 18.69
C ASN A 44 -26.50 13.95 19.23
N PRO A 45 -27.28 14.31 20.26
CA PRO A 45 -28.35 13.46 20.72
C PRO A 45 -29.29 13.23 19.55
N VAL A 46 -29.44 11.96 19.14
CA VAL A 46 -30.46 11.57 18.16
C VAL A 46 -31.80 11.82 18.86
N ILE A 47 -32.43 12.95 18.57
CA ILE A 47 -33.81 13.20 18.97
C ILE A 47 -34.63 12.16 18.22
N ALA A 48 -35.09 11.14 18.92
CA ALA A 48 -36.05 10.19 18.38
C ALA A 48 -37.36 10.97 18.15
N GLU A 49 -37.63 11.33 16.90
CA GLU A 49 -38.92 11.89 16.49
C GLU A 49 -40.01 10.85 16.79
N THR A 50 -40.83 11.08 17.82
CA THR A 50 -41.96 10.21 18.16
C THR A 50 -43.08 10.46 17.17
N LEU A 51 -43.38 9.46 16.32
CA LEU A 51 -44.49 9.50 15.38
C LEU A 51 -45.82 9.16 16.08
N PRO A 52 -46.84 10.04 16.04
CA PRO A 52 -48.22 9.62 16.27
C PRO A 52 -48.69 8.72 15.12
N GLY A 53 -49.58 7.76 15.42
CA GLY A 53 -49.94 6.66 14.51
C GLY A 53 -50.51 7.06 13.15
N GLU A 54 -51.06 8.27 13.01
CA GLU A 54 -51.47 8.85 11.73
C GLU A 54 -51.00 10.31 11.65
N ILE A 55 -50.20 10.63 10.62
CA ILE A 55 -49.70 11.97 10.34
C ILE A 55 -50.30 12.47 9.02
N THR A 56 -50.72 13.74 8.99
CA THR A 56 -51.26 14.37 7.78
C THR A 56 -50.15 14.72 6.79
N GLU A 57 -50.48 14.92 5.51
CA GLU A 57 -49.52 15.31 4.47
C GLU A 57 -48.74 16.59 4.85
N ALA A 58 -49.42 17.59 5.43
CA ALA A 58 -48.79 18.83 5.90
C ALA A 58 -47.84 18.64 7.09
N GLN A 59 -48.07 17.62 7.93
CA GLN A 59 -47.16 17.24 9.00
C GLN A 59 -45.98 16.43 8.46
N ALA A 60 -46.23 15.58 7.45
CA ALA A 60 -45.20 14.80 6.79
C ALA A 60 -44.15 15.68 6.13
N GLU A 61 -44.51 16.83 5.55
CA GLU A 61 -43.54 17.79 4.98
C GLU A 61 -42.50 18.28 5.99
N ARG A 62 -42.83 18.33 7.28
CA ARG A 62 -41.94 18.79 8.36
C ARG A 62 -40.97 17.73 8.87
N LEU A 63 -41.16 16.46 8.48
CA LEU A 63 -40.25 15.38 8.88
C LEU A 63 -38.88 15.52 8.20
N SER A 64 -37.85 15.03 8.89
CA SER A 64 -36.51 14.94 8.33
C SER A 64 -36.45 13.94 7.16
N ASP A 65 -35.60 14.21 6.17
CA ASP A 65 -35.42 13.32 5.00
C ASP A 65 -35.06 11.87 5.35
N PRO A 66 -34.19 11.60 6.35
CA PRO A 66 -33.89 10.23 6.78
C PRO A 66 -35.13 9.51 7.33
N LEU A 67 -35.98 10.21 8.09
CA LEU A 67 -37.18 9.63 8.68
C LEU A 67 -38.28 9.40 7.63
N LYS A 68 -38.48 10.36 6.72
CA LYS A 68 -39.35 10.18 5.54
C LYS A 68 -38.91 8.97 4.73
N THR A 69 -37.60 8.81 4.50
CA THR A 69 -37.04 7.66 3.80
C THR A 69 -37.31 6.36 4.55
N PHE A 70 -37.22 6.34 5.89
CA PHE A 70 -37.49 5.15 6.71
C PHE A 70 -38.97 4.74 6.65
N ILE A 71 -39.89 5.66 6.92
CA ILE A 71 -41.34 5.42 6.89
C ILE A 71 -41.78 4.99 5.48
N CYS A 72 -41.38 5.76 4.47
CA CYS A 72 -41.80 5.51 3.10
C CYS A 72 -41.03 4.37 2.43
N ALA A 73 -40.07 3.71 3.07
CA ALA A 73 -39.42 2.51 2.53
C ALA A 73 -40.10 1.20 2.99
N ASP A 74 -41.03 1.24 3.96
CA ASP A 74 -41.76 0.06 4.43
C ASP A 74 -42.65 -0.54 3.32
N LYS A 75 -42.77 -1.87 3.23
CA LYS A 75 -43.52 -2.54 2.16
C LYS A 75 -44.97 -2.87 2.52
N TYR A 76 -45.35 -2.82 3.80
CA TYR A 76 -46.58 -3.45 4.27
C TYR A 76 -47.68 -2.46 4.68
N SER A 77 -47.35 -1.29 5.23
CA SER A 77 -48.34 -0.32 5.72
C SER A 77 -47.84 1.11 5.54
N VAL A 78 -48.05 1.66 4.36
CA VAL A 78 -47.42 2.93 3.96
C VAL A 78 -48.49 4.01 3.89
N PRO A 79 -48.30 5.14 4.58
CA PRO A 79 -49.21 6.27 4.47
C PRO A 79 -49.33 6.78 3.03
N GLU A 80 -50.51 7.25 2.65
CA GLU A 80 -50.83 7.71 1.28
C GLU A 80 -49.91 8.85 0.81
N TRP A 81 -49.55 9.78 1.71
CA TRP A 81 -48.65 10.90 1.41
C TRP A 81 -47.24 10.48 0.97
N CYS A 82 -46.83 9.22 1.23
CA CYS A 82 -45.55 8.71 0.77
C CYS A 82 -45.47 8.53 -0.75
N GLU A 83 -46.58 8.53 -1.49
CA GLU A 83 -46.59 8.23 -2.93
C GLU A 83 -45.69 9.18 -3.73
N LYS A 84 -45.84 10.50 -3.51
CA LYS A 84 -45.03 11.54 -4.15
C LYS A 84 -43.56 11.44 -3.78
N TYR A 85 -43.27 11.18 -2.50
CA TYR A 85 -41.90 11.01 -2.00
C TYR A 85 -41.23 9.77 -2.59
N ARG A 86 -41.95 8.64 -2.66
CA ARG A 86 -41.47 7.38 -3.23
C ARG A 86 -41.12 7.52 -4.70
N LYS A 87 -42.01 8.12 -5.48
CA LYS A 87 -41.79 8.37 -6.91
C LYS A 87 -40.55 9.24 -7.14
N ALA A 88 -40.32 10.23 -6.27
CA ALA A 88 -39.15 11.10 -6.35
C ALA A 88 -37.84 10.43 -5.86
N LYS A 89 -37.89 9.60 -4.82
CA LYS A 89 -36.70 9.10 -4.11
C LYS A 89 -36.27 7.68 -4.49
N PHE A 90 -37.23 6.78 -4.73
CA PHE A 90 -36.98 5.35 -4.98
C PHE A 90 -37.13 4.97 -6.46
N SER A 91 -37.53 5.92 -7.31
CA SER A 91 -37.75 5.69 -8.74
C SER A 91 -38.67 4.47 -8.97
N ASN A 92 -38.43 3.67 -10.01
CA ASN A 92 -39.32 2.59 -10.46
C ASN A 92 -39.51 1.43 -9.46
N SER A 93 -38.69 1.29 -8.40
CA SER A 93 -38.79 0.18 -7.45
C SER A 93 -38.09 0.42 -6.11
N ILE A 94 -38.84 0.27 -5.01
CA ILE A 94 -38.31 0.30 -3.64
C ILE A 94 -37.39 -0.90 -3.38
N ALA A 95 -37.68 -2.06 -3.98
CA ALA A 95 -36.85 -3.26 -3.81
C ALA A 95 -35.44 -3.07 -4.38
N ASP A 96 -35.33 -2.40 -5.53
CA ASP A 96 -34.04 -2.12 -6.17
C ASP A 96 -33.25 -1.08 -5.37
N TRP A 97 -33.92 -0.06 -4.83
CA TRP A 97 -33.30 0.91 -3.94
C TRP A 97 -32.73 0.27 -2.66
N ILE A 98 -33.49 -0.63 -2.01
CA ILE A 98 -33.03 -1.35 -0.82
C ILE A 98 -31.79 -2.20 -1.16
N LYS A 99 -31.83 -2.93 -2.27
CA LYS A 99 -30.72 -3.75 -2.73
C LYS A 99 -29.46 -2.90 -2.99
N ALA A 100 -29.59 -1.81 -3.73
CA ALA A 100 -28.48 -0.89 -4.01
C ALA A 100 -27.89 -0.29 -2.73
N ARG A 101 -28.73 0.04 -1.73
CA ARG A 101 -28.27 0.54 -0.43
C ARG A 101 -27.52 -0.52 0.37
N ASP A 102 -28.00 -1.76 0.38
CA ASP A 102 -27.32 -2.86 1.06
C ASP A 102 -25.98 -3.20 0.39
N GLU A 103 -25.92 -3.16 -0.94
CA GLU A 103 -24.67 -3.28 -1.71
C GLU A 103 -23.71 -2.13 -1.40
N ALA A 104 -24.20 -0.89 -1.35
CA ALA A 104 -23.39 0.27 -0.99
C ALA A 104 -22.87 0.18 0.46
N ARG A 105 -23.67 -0.30 1.41
CA ARG A 105 -23.23 -0.55 2.80
C ARG A 105 -22.14 -1.62 2.83
N LYS A 106 -22.34 -2.75 2.17
CA LYS A 106 -21.33 -3.82 2.08
C LYS A 106 -20.04 -3.31 1.43
N ALA A 107 -20.14 -2.49 0.38
CA ALA A 107 -18.98 -1.87 -0.26
C ALA A 107 -18.25 -0.91 0.68
N LEU A 108 -18.98 -0.11 1.47
CA LEU A 108 -18.39 0.78 2.47
C LEU A 108 -17.71 0.00 3.61
N GLU A 109 -18.35 -1.06 4.11
CA GLU A 109 -17.77 -1.94 5.13
C GLU A 109 -16.52 -2.63 4.61
N ALA A 110 -16.55 -3.15 3.37
CA ALA A 110 -15.38 -3.71 2.71
C ALA A 110 -14.25 -2.69 2.55
N LYS A 111 -14.58 -1.44 2.17
CA LYS A 111 -13.60 -0.34 2.08
C LYS A 111 -12.98 -0.04 3.44
N LYS A 112 -13.78 0.10 4.50
CA LYS A 112 -13.30 0.33 5.86
C LYS A 112 -12.43 -0.83 6.38
N ALA A 113 -12.81 -2.07 6.09
CA ALA A 113 -12.03 -3.25 6.45
C ALA A 113 -10.68 -3.27 5.71
N ALA A 114 -10.67 -2.90 4.42
CA ALA A 114 -9.44 -2.76 3.65
C ALA A 114 -8.53 -1.65 4.19
N GLU A 115 -9.09 -0.49 4.55
CA GLU A 115 -8.36 0.63 5.16
C GLU A 115 -7.78 0.24 6.53
N ALA A 116 -8.56 -0.44 7.38
CA ALA A 116 -8.09 -0.92 8.68
C ALA A 116 -6.95 -1.95 8.54
N LYS A 117 -7.07 -2.88 7.57
CA LYS A 117 -6.01 -3.85 7.27
C LYS A 117 -4.74 -3.15 6.79
N ALA A 118 -4.86 -2.18 5.88
CA ALA A 118 -3.72 -1.40 5.40
C ALA A 118 -3.05 -0.60 6.53
N ALA A 119 -3.83 -0.03 7.45
CA ALA A 119 -3.29 0.67 8.63
C ALA A 119 -2.54 -0.29 9.57
N GLN A 120 -3.06 -1.50 9.78
CA GLN A 120 -2.39 -2.52 10.59
C GLN A 120 -1.06 -2.97 9.95
N GLU A 121 -1.04 -3.22 8.65
CA GLU A 121 0.16 -3.58 7.91
C GLU A 121 1.22 -2.47 7.96
N ALA A 122 0.80 -1.20 7.83
CA ALA A 122 1.68 -0.05 7.96
C ALA A 122 2.27 0.08 9.38
N ALA A 123 1.49 -0.19 10.43
CA ALA A 123 1.97 -0.17 11.81
C ALA A 123 3.02 -1.27 12.06
N VAL A 124 2.81 -2.48 11.53
CA VAL A 124 3.79 -3.58 11.63
C VAL A 124 5.08 -3.24 10.87
N ALA A 125 4.98 -2.66 9.68
CA ALA A 125 6.14 -2.23 8.90
C ALA A 125 6.96 -1.15 9.64
N LEU A 126 6.29 -0.18 10.28
CA LEU A 126 6.94 0.84 11.09
C LEU A 126 7.65 0.23 12.31
N ALA A 127 6.99 -0.68 13.02
CA ALA A 127 7.59 -1.37 14.16
C ALA A 127 8.84 -2.18 13.74
N LYS A 128 8.80 -2.85 12.58
CA LYS A 128 9.95 -3.57 12.01
C LYS A 128 11.13 -2.62 11.73
N ARG A 129 10.88 -1.44 11.15
CA ARG A 129 11.90 -0.39 10.93
C ARG A 129 12.54 0.07 12.23
N GLN A 130 11.71 0.43 13.22
CA GLN A 130 12.19 0.90 14.53
C GLN A 130 13.02 -0.17 15.25
N ALA A 131 12.61 -1.44 15.18
CA ALA A 131 13.35 -2.55 15.77
C ALA A 131 14.72 -2.74 15.10
N LEU A 132 14.81 -2.60 13.78
CA LEU A 132 16.07 -2.69 13.04
C LEU A 132 17.02 -1.52 13.36
N GLU A 133 16.50 -0.30 13.45
CA GLU A 133 17.27 0.88 13.87
C GLU A 133 17.79 0.74 15.30
N ALA A 134 16.97 0.25 16.22
CA ALA A 134 17.38 -0.01 17.61
C ALA A 134 18.45 -1.12 17.68
N ALA A 135 18.31 -2.20 16.90
CA ALA A 135 19.30 -3.27 16.83
C ALA A 135 20.64 -2.77 16.26
N GLN A 136 20.61 -1.88 15.26
CA GLN A 136 21.81 -1.25 14.71
C GLN A 136 22.49 -0.33 15.73
N ALA A 137 21.72 0.50 16.44
CA ALA A 137 22.25 1.36 17.50
C ALA A 137 22.90 0.55 18.63
N ALA A 138 22.26 -0.56 19.05
CA ALA A 138 22.82 -1.47 20.04
C ALA A 138 24.11 -2.15 19.55
N ALA A 139 24.15 -2.59 18.29
CA ALA A 139 25.35 -3.19 17.70
C ALA A 139 26.53 -2.19 17.68
N ILE A 140 26.27 -0.93 17.29
CA ILE A 140 27.26 0.15 17.31
C ILE A 140 27.76 0.40 18.74
N ALA A 141 26.86 0.49 19.71
CA ALA A 141 27.22 0.71 21.11
C ALA A 141 28.09 -0.44 21.68
N SER A 142 27.87 -1.67 21.23
CA SER A 142 28.62 -2.85 21.67
C SER A 142 29.98 -3.05 20.99
N ASN A 143 30.27 -2.33 19.89
CA ASN A 143 31.44 -2.55 19.03
C ASN A 143 31.64 -4.03 18.58
N ASP A 144 30.58 -4.83 18.55
CA ASP A 144 30.64 -6.22 18.07
C ASP A 144 30.55 -6.25 16.53
N PRO A 145 31.63 -6.66 15.81
CA PRO A 145 31.63 -6.69 14.35
C PRO A 145 30.65 -7.70 13.76
N VAL A 146 30.33 -8.79 14.47
CA VAL A 146 29.35 -9.80 14.02
C VAL A 146 27.94 -9.24 14.15
N ALA A 147 27.64 -8.55 15.25
CA ALA A 147 26.37 -7.86 15.43
C ALA A 147 26.16 -6.76 14.38
N LEU A 148 27.21 -5.97 14.08
CA LEU A 148 27.18 -4.94 13.04
C LEU A 148 26.92 -5.52 11.65
N ALA A 149 27.59 -6.61 11.28
CA ALA A 149 27.36 -7.27 9.99
C ALA A 149 25.93 -7.81 9.85
N ARG A 150 25.38 -8.38 10.93
CA ARG A 150 24.00 -8.89 10.94
C ARG A 150 22.97 -7.76 10.81
N ALA A 151 23.18 -6.65 11.54
CA ALA A 151 22.32 -5.46 11.45
C ALA A 151 22.37 -4.83 10.04
N ALA A 152 23.56 -4.70 9.45
CA ALA A 152 23.72 -4.18 8.09
C ALA A 152 23.01 -5.06 7.05
N LYS A 153 23.13 -6.39 7.15
CA LYS A 153 22.42 -7.32 6.25
C LYS A 153 20.90 -7.19 6.39
N ALA A 154 20.39 -7.07 7.61
CA ALA A 154 18.96 -6.91 7.85
C ALA A 154 18.43 -5.57 7.32
N GLN A 155 19.19 -4.49 7.47
CA GLN A 155 18.85 -3.18 6.89
C GLN A 155 18.86 -3.21 5.36
N ALA A 156 19.85 -3.88 4.75
CA ALA A 156 19.90 -4.05 3.30
C ALA A 156 18.71 -4.87 2.78
N ALA A 157 18.33 -5.94 3.49
CA ALA A 157 17.15 -6.73 3.16
C ALA A 157 15.86 -5.90 3.26
N GLN A 158 15.69 -5.10 4.31
CA GLN A 158 14.53 -4.21 4.43
C GLN A 158 14.45 -3.18 3.30
N LYS A 159 15.57 -2.54 2.94
CA LYS A 159 15.61 -1.61 1.80
C LYS A 159 15.24 -2.31 0.49
N ALA A 160 15.72 -3.54 0.29
CA ALA A 160 15.38 -4.34 -0.89
C ALA A 160 13.88 -4.72 -0.92
N GLU A 161 13.27 -5.07 0.23
CA GLU A 161 11.83 -5.32 0.34
C GLU A 161 11.01 -4.08 -0.06
N GLU A 162 11.37 -2.90 0.45
CA GLU A 162 10.68 -1.63 0.14
C GLU A 162 10.82 -1.22 -1.33
N GLU A 163 12.00 -1.42 -1.91
CA GLU A 163 12.24 -1.17 -3.32
C GLU A 163 11.45 -2.14 -4.19
N ALA A 164 11.41 -3.42 -3.83
CA ALA A 164 10.62 -4.43 -4.53
C ALA A 164 9.11 -4.10 -4.50
N GLU A 165 8.59 -3.61 -3.38
CA GLU A 165 7.18 -3.16 -3.27
C GLU A 165 6.90 -1.96 -4.19
N LYS A 166 7.76 -0.95 -4.19
CA LYS A 166 7.63 0.21 -5.10
C LYS A 166 7.64 -0.22 -6.56
N ILE A 167 8.56 -1.10 -6.91
CA ILE A 167 8.70 -1.65 -8.26
C ILE A 167 7.45 -2.47 -8.63
N SER A 168 6.93 -3.30 -7.72
CA SER A 168 5.72 -4.10 -7.94
C SER A 168 4.47 -3.22 -8.16
N LYS A 169 4.34 -2.12 -7.41
CA LYS A 169 3.26 -1.16 -7.60
C LYS A 169 3.37 -0.46 -8.96
N ALA A 170 4.55 0.06 -9.30
CA ALA A 170 4.79 0.71 -10.58
C ALA A 170 4.56 -0.25 -11.76
N TRP A 171 4.95 -1.53 -11.61
CA TRP A 171 4.67 -2.58 -12.57
C TRP A 171 3.17 -2.79 -12.77
N SER A 172 2.43 -2.92 -11.66
CA SER A 172 0.98 -3.12 -11.71
C SER A 172 0.27 -1.96 -12.42
N GLU A 173 0.66 -0.72 -12.12
CA GLU A 173 0.13 0.49 -12.78
C GLU A 173 0.45 0.51 -14.27
N PHE A 174 1.70 0.17 -14.65
CA PHE A 174 2.12 0.06 -16.04
C PHE A 174 1.29 -0.99 -16.82
N MET A 175 0.98 -2.12 -16.20
CA MET A 175 0.29 -3.24 -16.85
C MET A 175 -1.21 -3.00 -17.11
N VAL A 176 -1.88 -2.07 -16.39
CA VAL A 176 -3.33 -1.81 -16.56
C VAL A 176 -3.71 -1.39 -17.99
N GLY A 177 -2.80 -0.72 -18.71
CA GLY A 177 -3.04 -0.23 -20.08
C GLY A 177 -2.10 -0.80 -21.14
N THR A 178 -1.30 -1.82 -20.80
CA THR A 178 -0.24 -2.31 -21.69
C THR A 178 -0.66 -3.58 -22.44
N ASP A 179 -0.73 -3.49 -23.76
CA ASP A 179 -0.85 -4.67 -24.63
C ASP A 179 0.53 -5.28 -24.89
N VAL A 180 0.83 -6.36 -24.17
CA VAL A 180 2.11 -7.09 -24.26
C VAL A 180 2.39 -7.67 -25.65
N ALA A 181 1.36 -7.85 -26.49
CA ALA A 181 1.55 -8.33 -27.86
C ALA A 181 2.02 -7.22 -28.81
N ASN A 182 1.74 -5.96 -28.49
CA ASN A 182 1.94 -4.81 -29.38
C ASN A 182 2.65 -3.63 -28.68
N LEU A 183 3.76 -3.92 -28.00
CA LEU A 183 4.53 -2.90 -27.29
C LEU A 183 5.15 -1.85 -28.24
N THR A 184 5.05 -0.58 -27.86
CA THR A 184 5.83 0.50 -28.46
C THR A 184 7.28 0.47 -27.98
N MET A 185 8.19 1.20 -28.65
CA MET A 185 9.59 1.29 -28.21
C MET A 185 9.70 1.89 -26.80
N ASP A 186 8.89 2.90 -26.48
CA ASP A 186 8.89 3.52 -25.15
C ASP A 186 8.46 2.51 -24.07
N GLN A 187 7.42 1.71 -24.34
CA GLN A 187 6.99 0.64 -23.44
C GLN A 187 8.07 -0.44 -23.30
N ILE A 188 8.78 -0.81 -24.36
CA ILE A 188 9.91 -1.75 -24.28
C ILE A 188 11.00 -1.21 -23.36
N MET A 189 11.32 0.09 -23.43
CA MET A 189 12.30 0.71 -22.54
C MET A 189 11.86 0.66 -21.07
N VAL A 190 10.57 0.89 -20.81
CA VAL A 190 9.99 0.73 -19.47
C VAL A 190 10.11 -0.73 -18.98
N VAL A 191 9.76 -1.72 -19.82
CA VAL A 191 9.90 -3.14 -19.46
C VAL A 191 11.37 -3.52 -19.24
N ARG A 192 12.33 -2.97 -20.01
CA ARG A 192 13.78 -3.16 -19.76
C ARG A 192 14.20 -2.64 -18.39
N ASN A 193 13.69 -1.49 -17.97
CA ASN A 193 13.97 -0.96 -16.64
C ASN A 193 13.40 -1.87 -15.54
N PHE A 194 12.21 -2.44 -15.74
CA PHE A 194 11.67 -3.43 -14.81
C PHE A 194 12.44 -4.76 -14.82
N ALA A 195 12.91 -5.19 -15.97
CA ALA A 195 13.66 -6.44 -16.15
C ALA A 195 15.07 -6.40 -15.51
N SER A 196 15.61 -5.23 -15.21
CA SER A 196 16.87 -5.09 -14.47
C SER A 196 16.70 -5.35 -12.95
N SER A 197 15.48 -5.22 -12.43
CA SER A 197 15.15 -5.52 -11.04
C SER A 197 15.22 -7.01 -10.75
N ALA A 198 15.68 -7.38 -9.54
CA ALA A 198 15.69 -8.76 -9.06
C ALA A 198 14.27 -9.32 -8.82
N SER A 199 13.25 -8.47 -8.64
CA SER A 199 11.92 -8.86 -8.15
C SER A 199 10.86 -9.07 -9.24
N LEU A 200 11.16 -8.82 -10.52
CA LEU A 200 10.18 -8.90 -11.61
C LEU A 200 10.64 -9.83 -12.75
N PRO A 201 10.55 -11.16 -12.58
CA PRO A 201 10.84 -12.08 -13.67
C PRO A 201 9.86 -11.98 -14.85
N GLU A 202 8.63 -11.53 -14.64
CA GLU A 202 7.63 -11.32 -15.68
C GLU A 202 8.06 -10.27 -16.71
N ALA A 203 8.79 -9.24 -16.29
CA ALA A 203 9.33 -8.24 -17.21
C ALA A 203 10.33 -8.88 -18.19
N ASN A 204 11.18 -9.78 -17.69
CA ASN A 204 12.07 -10.56 -18.54
C ASN A 204 11.31 -11.54 -19.45
N GLU A 205 10.20 -12.15 -18.98
CA GLU A 205 9.34 -12.99 -19.82
C GLU A 205 8.74 -12.19 -21.00
N ILE A 206 8.24 -10.98 -20.73
CA ILE A 206 7.67 -10.09 -21.75
C ILE A 206 8.74 -9.65 -22.77
N LEU A 207 9.95 -9.29 -22.33
CA LEU A 207 11.05 -9.01 -23.26
C LEU A 207 11.44 -10.23 -24.07
N GLY A 208 11.52 -11.40 -23.43
CA GLY A 208 11.79 -12.67 -24.11
C GLY A 208 10.78 -12.93 -25.23
N PHE A 209 9.50 -12.68 -24.95
CA PHE A 209 8.44 -12.79 -25.94
C PHE A 209 8.64 -11.79 -27.08
N ALA A 210 8.82 -10.50 -26.78
CA ALA A 210 8.99 -9.44 -27.76
C ALA A 210 10.17 -9.69 -28.71
N TYR A 211 11.32 -10.14 -28.17
CA TYR A 211 12.47 -10.54 -28.98
C TYR A 211 12.23 -11.84 -29.77
N SER A 212 11.40 -12.75 -29.28
CA SER A 212 11.14 -14.02 -29.98
C SER A 212 10.20 -13.86 -31.17
N SER A 213 9.14 -13.06 -31.02
CA SER A 213 8.15 -12.82 -32.08
C SER A 213 8.62 -11.79 -33.09
N GLY A 214 9.43 -10.83 -32.62
CA GLY A 214 9.65 -9.58 -33.33
C GLY A 214 8.38 -8.72 -33.33
N SER A 215 8.56 -7.42 -33.52
CA SER A 215 7.51 -6.43 -33.73
C SER A 215 8.04 -5.28 -34.59
N LYS A 216 7.19 -4.31 -34.93
CA LYS A 216 7.64 -3.07 -35.60
C LYS A 216 8.66 -2.30 -34.77
N ALA A 217 8.59 -2.39 -33.44
CA ALA A 217 9.48 -1.67 -32.53
C ALA A 217 10.75 -2.46 -32.20
N LEU A 218 10.75 -3.79 -32.34
CA LEU A 218 11.86 -4.64 -31.94
C LEU A 218 12.04 -5.80 -32.92
N PRO A 219 13.16 -5.88 -33.68
CA PRO A 219 13.36 -7.01 -34.57
C PRO A 219 13.51 -8.31 -33.79
N ALA A 220 13.10 -9.43 -34.42
CA ALA A 220 13.26 -10.75 -33.83
C ALA A 220 14.75 -11.05 -33.59
N ASN A 221 15.08 -11.48 -32.37
CA ASN A 221 16.42 -11.87 -31.94
C ASN A 221 16.32 -13.01 -30.94
N LEU A 222 16.45 -14.25 -31.42
CA LEU A 222 16.26 -15.44 -30.59
C LEU A 222 17.33 -15.60 -29.50
N ALA A 223 18.56 -15.11 -29.73
CA ALA A 223 19.60 -15.13 -28.71
C ALA A 223 19.25 -14.20 -27.55
N GLU A 224 18.78 -12.98 -27.85
CA GLU A 224 18.34 -12.05 -26.81
C GLU A 224 17.06 -12.54 -26.14
N ALA A 225 16.12 -13.12 -26.88
CA ALA A 225 14.95 -13.77 -26.30
C ALA A 225 15.35 -14.85 -25.28
N TYR A 226 16.35 -15.67 -25.61
CA TYR A 226 16.88 -16.69 -24.72
C TYR A 226 17.53 -16.10 -23.47
N ARG A 227 18.30 -15.01 -23.60
CA ARG A 227 18.85 -14.31 -22.43
C ARG A 227 17.76 -13.86 -21.48
N GLN A 228 16.73 -13.21 -22.01
CA GLN A 228 15.65 -12.68 -21.19
C GLN A 228 14.84 -13.79 -20.51
N TYR A 229 14.43 -14.83 -21.24
CA TYR A 229 13.78 -15.98 -20.60
C TYR A 229 14.69 -16.69 -19.59
N GLY A 230 16.00 -16.73 -19.83
CA GLY A 230 16.99 -17.31 -18.91
C GLY A 230 17.04 -16.55 -17.59
N GLN A 231 17.09 -15.21 -17.67
CA GLN A 231 17.02 -14.33 -16.51
C GLN A 231 15.70 -14.50 -15.75
N ALA A 232 14.55 -14.58 -16.45
CA ALA A 232 13.26 -14.88 -15.83
C ALA A 232 13.28 -16.22 -15.06
N TYR A 233 13.86 -17.25 -15.67
CA TYR A 233 13.97 -18.59 -15.06
C TYR A 233 14.87 -18.60 -13.81
N LEU A 234 16.01 -17.89 -13.85
CA LEU A 234 16.93 -17.74 -12.72
C LEU A 234 16.28 -16.99 -11.56
N LYS A 235 15.49 -15.95 -11.88
CA LYS A 235 14.66 -15.22 -10.90
C LYS A 235 13.45 -16.01 -10.38
N GLY A 236 13.29 -17.27 -10.81
CA GLY A 236 12.32 -18.21 -10.23
C GLY A 236 11.08 -18.48 -11.09
N LEU A 237 10.91 -17.80 -12.24
CA LEU A 237 9.74 -17.98 -13.08
C LEU A 237 9.87 -19.22 -13.98
N LYS A 238 9.70 -20.40 -13.38
CA LYS A 238 9.96 -21.69 -14.04
C LYS A 238 9.07 -21.96 -15.26
N ARG A 239 7.91 -21.30 -15.37
CA ARG A 239 7.00 -21.44 -16.52
C ARG A 239 7.60 -21.01 -17.86
N VAL A 240 8.69 -20.25 -17.88
CA VAL A 240 9.37 -19.82 -19.13
C VAL A 240 10.24 -20.94 -19.74
N LYS A 241 10.46 -22.05 -19.03
CA LYS A 241 11.34 -23.15 -19.50
C LYS A 241 10.93 -23.74 -20.86
N PRO A 242 9.65 -23.99 -21.18
CA PRO A 242 9.25 -24.44 -22.51
C PRO A 242 9.62 -23.44 -23.61
N ASN A 243 9.60 -22.13 -23.33
CA ASN A 243 10.03 -21.11 -24.28
C ASN A 243 11.54 -21.16 -24.53
N LEU A 244 12.35 -21.32 -23.47
CA LEU A 244 13.80 -21.53 -23.58
C LEU A 244 14.13 -22.74 -24.46
N ASP A 245 13.50 -23.88 -24.18
CA ASP A 245 13.77 -25.12 -24.90
C ASP A 245 13.36 -25.06 -26.37
N ARG A 246 12.25 -24.37 -26.65
CA ARG A 246 11.74 -24.16 -28.00
C ARG A 246 12.69 -23.30 -28.83
N ILE A 247 13.14 -22.16 -28.29
CA ILE A 247 13.98 -21.22 -29.06
C ILE A 247 15.43 -21.69 -29.16
N TRP A 248 15.95 -22.44 -28.18
CA TRP A 248 17.34 -22.91 -28.16
C TRP A 248 17.74 -23.62 -29.45
N ARG A 249 16.88 -24.51 -29.95
CA ARG A 249 17.12 -25.30 -31.17
C ARG A 249 17.24 -24.45 -32.44
N ASN A 250 16.71 -23.23 -32.41
CA ASN A 250 16.66 -22.31 -33.53
C ASN A 250 17.73 -21.20 -33.44
N ILE A 251 18.55 -21.21 -32.38
CA ILE A 251 19.68 -20.28 -32.23
C ILE A 251 20.91 -20.88 -32.93
N PRO A 252 21.66 -20.12 -33.75
CA PRO A 252 22.90 -20.59 -34.38
C PRO A 252 23.90 -21.15 -33.36
N ARG A 253 24.64 -22.20 -33.75
CA ARG A 253 25.54 -22.92 -32.84
C ARG A 253 26.57 -22.03 -32.16
N GLU A 254 27.13 -21.06 -32.87
CA GLU A 254 28.09 -20.10 -32.31
C GLU A 254 27.48 -19.26 -31.17
N GLN A 255 26.24 -18.80 -31.34
CA GLN A 255 25.51 -18.04 -30.33
C GLN A 255 25.09 -18.92 -29.15
N GLN A 256 24.73 -20.19 -29.39
CA GLN A 256 24.49 -21.16 -28.31
C GLN A 256 25.72 -21.31 -27.40
N LEU A 257 26.93 -21.42 -27.97
CA LEU A 257 28.16 -21.56 -27.18
C LEU A 257 28.41 -20.32 -26.32
N ALA A 258 28.19 -19.12 -26.86
CA ALA A 258 28.28 -17.88 -26.10
C ALA A 258 27.26 -17.85 -24.96
N LEU A 259 25.97 -18.12 -25.24
CA LEU A 259 24.91 -18.14 -24.23
C LEU A 259 25.15 -19.20 -23.14
N ALA A 260 25.64 -20.38 -23.50
CA ALA A 260 25.97 -21.42 -22.54
C ALA A 260 27.09 -21.02 -21.57
N SER A 261 27.92 -20.03 -21.92
CA SER A 261 28.92 -19.47 -21.00
C SER A 261 28.34 -18.41 -20.05
N GLU A 262 27.28 -17.71 -20.46
CA GLU A 262 26.63 -16.65 -19.68
C GLU A 262 25.79 -17.18 -18.49
N PHE A 263 25.33 -18.43 -18.56
CA PHE A 263 24.43 -19.04 -17.58
C PHE A 263 25.05 -20.21 -16.78
N LYS A 264 26.39 -20.30 -16.72
CA LYS A 264 27.12 -21.23 -15.84
C LYS A 264 27.17 -20.74 -14.41
#